data_AF-A0A524GU11-F1
#
_entry.id   AF-A0A524GU11-F1
#
_cell.length_a   1.000
_cell.length_b   1.000
_cell.length_c   1.000
_cell.angle_alpha   90.00
_cell.angle_beta   90.00
_cell.angle_gamma   90.00
#
_symmetry.space_group_name_H-M   'P 1'
#
loop_
_entity.id
_entity.type
_entity.pdbx_description
1 polymer ?
#
loop_
_entity_poly.entity_id
_entity_poly.type
_entity_poly.pdbx_seq_one_letter_code
_entity_poly.pdbx_strand_id
1 'polypeptide(L)' 'HQWLPDYISYEKNSLDSSTLLSLQRMGHGLRERSSIGRVNAIMILPDGRKAGGADRRGNNSACGY' A
#
# COMPACT_ATOMS: atom_id res chain seq x y z
N HIS A 1 -8.46 7.39 0.25
CA HIS A 1 -9.81 7.97 0.16
C HIS A 1 -9.79 9.00 -0.97
N GLN A 2 -10.81 9.04 -1.84
CA GLN A 2 -10.80 9.86 -3.07
C GLN A 2 -11.95 10.89 -3.10
N TRP A 3 -12.41 11.31 -1.90
CA TRP A 3 -13.55 12.20 -1.68
C TRP A 3 -14.92 11.57 -1.99
N LEU A 4 -15.20 11.23 -3.25
CA LEU A 4 -16.39 10.48 -3.64
C LEU A 4 -16.02 9.24 -4.46
N PRO A 5 -16.73 8.10 -4.30
CA PRO A 5 -17.68 7.80 -3.22
C PRO A 5 -17.03 7.83 -1.83
N ASP A 6 -17.82 8.18 -0.81
CA ASP A 6 -17.32 8.41 0.55
C ASP A 6 -17.07 7.08 1.31
N TYR A 7 -15.92 6.47 1.02
CA TYR A 7 -15.39 5.35 1.80
C TYR A 7 -13.87 5.26 1.70
N ILE A 8 -13.26 4.56 2.66
CA ILE A 8 -11.86 4.20 2.63
C ILE A 8 -11.73 2.84 1.95
N SER A 9 -11.06 2.83 0.81
CA SER A 9 -10.65 1.59 0.18
C SER A 9 -9.40 1.03 0.83
N TYR A 10 -9.36 -0.27 1.09
CA TYR A 10 -8.18 -0.97 1.56
C TYR A 10 -8.00 -2.31 0.82
N GLU A 11 -6.79 -2.87 0.85
CA GLU A 11 -6.52 -4.17 0.26
C GLU A 11 -6.66 -5.30 1.27
N LYS A 12 -6.92 -6.50 0.77
CA LYS A 12 -6.96 -7.69 1.61
C LYS A 12 -5.65 -7.87 2.40
N ASN A 13 -5.77 -8.06 3.71
CA ASN A 13 -4.66 -8.25 4.65
C ASN A 13 -3.65 -7.08 4.69
N SER A 14 -4.03 -5.86 4.29
CA SER A 14 -3.13 -4.70 4.32
C SER A 14 -3.14 -3.91 5.63
N LEU A 15 -4.15 -4.12 6.47
CA LEU A 15 -4.33 -3.41 7.75
C LEU A 15 -4.71 -4.41 8.84
N ASP A 16 -4.23 -4.17 10.05
CA ASP A 16 -4.59 -4.95 11.22
C ASP A 16 -6.05 -4.73 11.62
N SER A 17 -6.66 -5.73 12.25
CA SER A 17 -8.05 -5.68 12.72
C SER A 17 -8.31 -4.54 13.72
N SER A 18 -7.32 -4.22 14.57
CA SER A 18 -7.38 -3.09 15.50
C SER A 18 -7.51 -1.75 14.77
N THR A 19 -6.75 -1.57 13.70
CA THR A 19 -6.79 -0.36 12.85
C THR A 19 -8.12 -0.24 12.12
N LEU A 20 -8.64 -1.34 11.56
CA LEU A 20 -9.96 -1.36 10.92
C LEU A 20 -11.08 -0.98 11.90
N LEU A 21 -11.07 -1.55 13.10
CA LEU A 21 -12.03 -1.22 14.16
C LEU A 21 -11.93 0.25 14.59
N SER A 22 -10.72 0.79 14.71
CA SER A 22 -10.53 2.21 15.03
C SER A 22 -11.15 3.10 13.95
N LEU A 23 -10.92 2.80 12.67
CA LEU A 23 -11.49 3.57 11.56
C LEU A 23 -13.03 3.48 11.52
N GLN A 24 -13.59 2.31 11.80
CA GLN A 24 -15.04 2.14 11.90
C GLN A 24 -15.63 2.94 13.07
N ARG A 25 -14.97 2.96 14.23
CA ARG A 25 -15.40 3.76 15.39
C ARG A 25 -15.35 5.25 15.14
N MET A 26 -14.44 5.70 14.27
CA MET A 26 -14.38 7.09 13.81
C MET A 26 -15.49 7.44 12.80
N GLY A 27 -16.33 6.47 12.40
CA GLY A 27 -17.43 6.67 11.47
C GLY A 27 -17.07 6.48 9.99
N HIS A 28 -15.87 5.98 9.67
CA HIS A 28 -15.47 5.77 8.29
C HIS A 28 -16.13 4.51 7.70
N GLY A 29 -16.75 4.66 6.53
CA GLY A 29 -17.12 3.52 5.68
C GLY A 29 -15.86 2.86 5.14
N LEU A 30 -15.72 1.54 5.32
CA LEU A 30 -14.58 0.76 4.84
C LEU A 30 -15.01 -0.17 3.70
N ARG A 31 -14.19 -0.26 2.65
CA ARG A 31 -14.43 -1.16 1.53
C ARG A 31 -13.16 -1.90 1.15
N GLU A 32 -13.18 -3.22 1.29
CA GLU A 32 -12.13 -4.07 0.74
C GLU A 32 -12.19 -4.02 -0.80
N ARG A 33 -11.02 -3.94 -1.43
CA ARG A 33 -10.87 -4.06 -2.88
C ARG A 33 -9.63 -4.87 -3.24
N SER A 34 -9.55 -5.22 -4.52
CA SER A 34 -8.33 -5.72 -5.14
C SER A 34 -7.22 -4.66 -5.12
N SER A 35 -6.06 -5.04 -5.66
CA SER A 35 -4.85 -4.23 -5.58
C SER A 35 -5.02 -2.76 -5.99
N ILE A 36 -4.31 -1.90 -5.29
CA ILE A 36 -4.25 -0.45 -5.43
C ILE A 36 -2.86 -0.13 -5.95
N GLY A 37 -2.77 0.01 -7.27
CA GLY A 37 -1.55 0.40 -7.97
C GLY A 37 -0.49 -0.71 -8.08
N ARG A 38 0.62 -0.35 -8.71
CA ARG A 38 1.86 -1.13 -8.83
C ARG A 38 3.03 -0.17 -8.70
N VAL A 39 3.94 -0.43 -7.77
CA VAL A 39 5.07 0.47 -7.48
C VAL A 39 6.40 -0.11 -7.96
N ASN A 40 7.17 0.69 -8.69
CA ASN A 40 8.59 0.44 -8.91
C ASN A 40 9.35 1.59 -8.28
N ALA A 41 10.17 1.30 -7.27
CA ALA A 41 10.90 2.31 -6.51
C ALA A 41 12.39 1.97 -6.41
N ILE A 42 13.22 3.00 -6.29
CA ILE A 42 14.64 2.88 -5.96
C ILE A 42 14.89 3.80 -4.76
N MET A 43 15.44 3.24 -3.68
CA MET A 43 15.86 3.98 -2.50
C MET A 43 17.38 4.17 -2.51
N ILE A 44 17.84 5.39 -2.29
CA ILE A 44 19.27 5.69 -2.07
C ILE A 44 19.54 5.58 -0.57
N LEU A 45 20.48 4.71 -0.20
CA LEU A 45 20.90 4.49 1.18
C LEU A 45 21.86 5.57 1.65
N PRO A 46 22.04 5.76 2.97
CA PRO A 46 22.95 6.78 3.50
C PRO A 46 24.40 6.64 3.04
N ASP A 47 24.82 5.44 2.64
CA ASP A 47 26.15 5.13 2.10
C ASP A 47 26.24 5.29 0.57
N GLY A 48 25.19 5.80 -0.08
CA GLY A 48 25.11 6.02 -1.53
C GLY A 48 24.71 4.78 -2.34
N ARG A 49 24.54 3.60 -1.72
CA ARG A 49 24.06 2.41 -2.43
C ARG A 49 22.58 2.55 -2.79
N LYS A 50 22.13 1.76 -3.78
CA LYS A 50 20.74 1.77 -4.28
C LYS A 50 20.05 0.46 -3.91
N ALA A 51 18.87 0.55 -3.30
CA ALA A 51 18.00 -0.58 -3.04
C ALA A 51 16.78 -0.52 -3.96
N GLY A 52 16.55 -1.60 -4.71
CA GLY A 52 15.37 -1.73 -5.56
C GLY A 52 14.17 -2.23 -4.76
N GLY A 53 13.04 -1.53 -4.89
CA GLY A 53 11.75 -1.92 -4.35
C GLY A 53 10.80 -2.30 -5.49
N ALA A 54 10.72 -3.59 -5.79
CA ALA A 54 9.74 -4.13 -6.72
C ALA A 54 8.43 -4.47 -5.97
N ASP A 55 7.29 -4.06 -6.52
CA ASP A 55 5.99 -4.39 -5.93
C ASP A 55 5.72 -5.90 -5.95
N ARG A 56 5.52 -6.48 -4.77
CA ARG A 56 5.19 -7.90 -4.57
C ARG A 56 3.88 -8.34 -5.26
N ARG A 57 3.00 -7.39 -5.61
CA ARG A 57 1.71 -7.66 -6.24
C ARG A 57 1.85 -7.94 -7.75
N GLY A 58 3.02 -7.73 -8.34
CA GLY A 58 3.33 -8.05 -9.72
C GLY A 58 4.53 -8.97 -9.84
N ASN A 59 4.78 -9.49 -11.05
CA ASN A 59 6.00 -10.22 -11.37
C ASN A 59 7.14 -9.23 -11.69
N ASN A 60 7.40 -8.29 -10.78
CA ASN A 60 8.40 -7.25 -10.97
C ASN A 60 9.72 -7.69 -10.34
N SER A 61 10.83 -7.44 -11.05
CA SER A 61 12.19 -7.68 -10.55
C SER A 61 12.96 -6.37 -10.54
N ALA A 62 13.82 -6.19 -9.54
CA ALA A 62 14.80 -5.12 -9.50
C ALA A 62 16.21 -5.72 -9.68
N CYS A 63 16.98 -5.19 -10.63
CA CYS A 63 18.35 -5.62 -10.92
C CYS A 63 19.30 -4.41 -10.85
N GLY A 64 20.55 -4.63 -10.44
CA GLY A 64 21.59 -3.61 -10.33
C GLY A 64 22.98 -4.16 -10.68
N TYR A 65 23.97 -3.27 -10.76
CA TYR A 65 25.39 -3.56 -10.99
C TYR A 65 26.26 -2.78 -10.01
#